data_AF-A0A6S7JM70-F1
#
_entry.id   AF-A0A6S7JM70-F1
#
_cell.length_a   1.000
_cell.length_b   1.000
_cell.length_c   1.000
_cell.angle_alpha   90.00
_cell.angle_beta   90.00
_cell.angle_gamma   90.00
#
_symmetry.space_group_name_H-M   'P 1'
#
loop_
_entity.id
_entity.type
_entity.pdbx_description
1 polymer ?
#
loop_
_entity_poly.entity_id
_entity_poly.type
_entity_poly.pdbx_seq_one_letter_code
_entity_poly.pdbx_strand_id
1 'polypeptide(L)'
;MAHQSIGLKGILILGTEEQKTKYLPKLAMGENMAAFCLTEPSSGSDAASIQSRATLSPDGKHYILNGNKIWISNGGWADVFTVFARTNVTNENGEIEDKITAFVVERAFGGVSNGKPEDKMGIRGSN
;
A
#
# COMPACT_ATOMS: atom_id res chain seq x y z
N MET A 1 -8.65 13.82 -4.33
CA MET A 1 -7.60 13.62 -5.35
C MET A 1 -6.86 12.30 -5.09
N ALA A 2 -6.09 12.12 -4.00
CA ALA A 2 -5.32 10.89 -3.74
C ALA A 2 -6.16 9.58 -3.56
N HIS A 3 -7.30 9.65 -2.87
CA HIS A 3 -8.13 8.48 -2.55
C HIS A 3 -8.55 7.66 -3.79
N GLN A 4 -9.17 8.31 -4.78
CA GLN A 4 -9.75 7.60 -5.93
C GLN A 4 -8.81 7.49 -7.14
N SER A 5 -7.93 8.48 -7.36
CA SER A 5 -7.10 8.49 -8.58
C SER A 5 -5.99 7.44 -8.52
N ILE A 6 -5.44 7.20 -7.32
CA ILE A 6 -4.32 6.28 -7.11
C ILE A 6 -4.54 5.32 -5.93
N GLY A 7 -5.18 5.76 -4.84
CA GLY A 7 -5.31 4.98 -3.60
C GLY A 7 -6.09 3.66 -3.79
N LEU A 8 -7.32 3.74 -4.30
CA LEU A 8 -8.16 2.57 -4.61
C LEU A 8 -7.99 2.05 -6.05
N LYS A 9 -7.27 2.79 -6.90
CA LYS A 9 -7.25 2.53 -8.35
C LYS A 9 -6.77 1.12 -8.66
N GLY A 10 -5.76 0.62 -7.95
CA GLY A 10 -5.26 -0.75 -8.13
C GLY A 10 -6.35 -1.82 -7.95
N ILE A 11 -7.22 -1.67 -6.94
CA ILE A 11 -8.36 -2.57 -6.71
C ILE A 11 -9.34 -2.49 -7.89
N LEU A 12 -9.61 -1.29 -8.39
CA LEU A 12 -10.52 -1.08 -9.51
C LEU A 12 -10.04 -1.76 -10.80
N ILE A 13 -8.74 -1.65 -11.13
CA ILE A 13 -8.19 -2.13 -12.40
C ILE A 13 -7.69 -3.57 -12.38
N LEU A 14 -7.20 -4.06 -11.23
CA LEU A 14 -6.52 -5.35 -11.11
C LEU A 14 -7.08 -6.24 -10.00
N GLY A 15 -8.00 -5.72 -9.18
CA GLY A 15 -8.57 -6.50 -8.09
C GLY A 15 -9.42 -7.67 -8.60
N THR A 16 -9.44 -8.75 -7.84
CA THR A 16 -10.41 -9.83 -8.08
C THR A 16 -11.82 -9.35 -7.78
N GLU A 17 -12.84 -10.08 -8.23
CA GLU A 17 -14.23 -9.72 -7.96
C GLU A 17 -14.54 -9.72 -6.45
N GLU A 18 -13.91 -10.60 -5.68
CA GLU A 18 -14.01 -10.62 -4.21
C GLU A 18 -13.39 -9.37 -3.60
N GLN A 19 -12.21 -8.95 -4.05
CA GLN A 19 -11.56 -7.73 -3.57
C GLN A 19 -12.38 -6.49 -3.93
N LYS A 20 -12.87 -6.41 -5.16
CA LYS A 20 -13.71 -5.29 -5.62
C LYS A 20 -14.99 -5.19 -4.78
N THR A 21 -15.70 -6.31 -4.61
CA THR A 21 -16.93 -6.37 -3.83
C THR A 21 -16.71 -6.01 -2.36
N LYS A 22 -15.59 -6.47 -1.77
CA LYS A 22 -15.25 -6.20 -0.37
C LYS A 22 -14.92 -4.72 -0.13
N TYR A 23 -14.10 -4.11 -0.99
CA TYR A 23 -13.51 -2.79 -0.69
C TYR A 23 -14.21 -1.62 -1.37
N LEU A 24 -14.62 -1.75 -2.64
CA LEU A 24 -15.06 -0.61 -3.44
C LEU A 24 -16.33 0.09 -2.90
N PRO A 25 -17.36 -0.60 -2.37
CA PRO A 25 -18.56 0.09 -1.87
C PRO A 25 -18.26 1.09 -0.76
N LYS A 26 -17.50 0.66 0.27
CA LYS A 26 -17.11 1.53 1.40
C LYS A 26 -16.16 2.65 0.99
N LEU A 27 -15.27 2.39 0.04
CA LEU A 27 -14.38 3.40 -0.52
C LEU A 27 -15.17 4.45 -1.32
N ALA A 28 -16.11 4.03 -2.17
CA ALA A 28 -16.93 4.93 -2.98
C ALA A 28 -17.86 5.83 -2.13
N MET A 29 -18.34 5.32 -1.00
CA MET A 29 -19.15 6.07 -0.03
C MET A 29 -18.31 7.00 0.87
N GLY A 30 -16.97 6.85 0.85
CA GLY A 30 -16.08 7.60 1.74
C GLY A 30 -16.12 7.15 3.21
N GLU A 31 -16.76 6.03 3.52
CA GLU A 31 -16.73 5.42 4.86
C GLU A 31 -15.31 4.99 5.22
N ASN A 32 -14.60 4.44 4.23
CA ASN A 32 -13.18 4.15 4.33
C ASN A 32 -12.42 5.08 3.40
N MET A 33 -11.27 5.59 3.87
CA MET A 33 -10.36 6.35 3.03
C MET A 33 -9.22 5.47 2.52
N ALA A 34 -8.64 5.86 1.38
CA ALA A 34 -7.57 5.11 0.72
C ALA A 34 -6.32 5.95 0.54
N ALA A 35 -5.17 5.28 0.61
CA ALA A 35 -3.85 5.85 0.37
C ALA A 35 -2.99 4.94 -0.52
N PHE A 36 -2.05 5.56 -1.22
CA PHE A 36 -1.11 4.89 -2.12
C PHE A 36 0.29 4.94 -1.51
N CYS A 37 0.84 3.77 -1.17
CA CYS A 37 2.00 3.61 -0.32
C CYS A 37 3.20 3.06 -1.12
N LEU A 38 3.87 3.95 -1.87
CA LEU A 38 5.06 3.60 -2.66
C LEU A 38 6.33 4.25 -2.12
N THR A 39 6.36 5.58 -2.05
CA THR A 39 7.53 6.39 -1.70
C THR A 39 8.10 6.04 -0.33
N GLU A 40 9.43 5.97 -0.27
CA GLU A 40 10.21 5.70 0.93
C GLU A 40 11.28 6.77 1.12
N PRO A 41 11.85 6.93 2.33
CA PRO A 41 12.94 7.89 2.55
C PRO A 41 14.11 7.76 1.58
N SER A 42 14.40 6.52 1.13
CA SER A 42 15.46 6.21 0.18
C SER A 42 15.02 6.16 -1.29
N SER A 43 13.71 6.19 -1.58
CA SER A 43 13.17 5.84 -2.90
C SER A 43 11.97 6.71 -3.26
N GLY A 44 12.17 7.61 -4.23
CA GLY A 44 11.14 8.47 -4.82
C GLY A 44 10.99 8.22 -6.31
N SER A 45 11.80 8.91 -7.12
CA SER A 45 11.79 8.76 -8.59
C SER A 45 12.19 7.35 -9.03
N ASP A 46 13.17 6.75 -8.35
CA ASP A 46 13.52 5.35 -8.55
C ASP A 46 12.65 4.45 -7.68
N ALA A 47 11.45 4.15 -8.16
CA ALA A 47 10.51 3.28 -7.46
C ALA A 47 10.98 1.83 -7.36
N ALA A 48 11.93 1.40 -8.20
CA ALA A 48 12.44 0.04 -8.16
C ALA A 48 13.33 -0.19 -6.92
N SER A 49 13.93 0.85 -6.33
CA SER A 49 14.84 0.69 -5.17
C SER A 49 14.16 0.66 -3.79
N ILE A 50 12.83 0.54 -3.72
CA ILE A 50 12.13 0.42 -2.42
C ILE A 50 12.68 -0.74 -1.58
N GLN A 51 12.64 -0.58 -0.27
CA GLN A 51 13.19 -1.48 0.75
C GLN A 51 12.13 -2.14 1.62
N SER A 52 10.90 -1.61 1.67
CA SER A 52 9.79 -2.29 2.38
C SER A 52 9.66 -3.72 1.87
N ARG A 53 9.55 -4.68 2.78
CA ARG A 53 9.58 -6.11 2.46
C ARG A 53 8.36 -6.81 3.02
N ALA A 54 7.80 -7.71 2.23
CA ALA A 54 6.76 -8.63 2.65
C ALA A 54 7.30 -10.06 2.52
N THR A 55 7.45 -10.73 3.67
CA THR A 55 7.94 -12.11 3.74
C THR A 55 6.76 -13.04 3.94
N LEU A 56 6.65 -14.09 3.13
CA LEU A 56 5.60 -15.10 3.30
C LEU A 56 5.80 -15.81 4.65
N SER A 57 4.70 -16.03 5.39
CA SER A 57 4.71 -16.74 6.65
C SER A 57 5.19 -18.19 6.48
N PRO A 58 5.75 -18.83 7.53
CA PRO A 58 6.22 -20.22 7.44
C PRO A 58 5.14 -21.22 7.00
N ASP A 59 3.87 -20.93 7.28
CA ASP A 59 2.72 -21.74 6.87
C ASP A 59 2.16 -21.39 5.47
N GLY A 60 2.74 -20.40 4.79
CA GLY A 60 2.35 -19.99 3.44
C GLY A 60 1.01 -19.24 3.34
N LYS A 61 0.38 -18.87 4.46
CA LYS A 61 -1.00 -18.35 4.46
C LYS A 61 -1.10 -16.82 4.40
N HIS A 62 -0.08 -16.10 4.83
CA HIS A 62 -0.10 -14.65 4.86
C HIS A 62 1.29 -14.07 4.67
N TYR A 63 1.35 -12.76 4.42
CA TYR A 63 2.61 -12.03 4.35
C TYR A 63 2.81 -11.20 5.63
N ILE A 64 4.05 -11.19 6.12
CA ILE A 64 4.50 -10.30 7.18
C ILE A 64 5.19 -9.12 6.52
N LEU A 65 4.55 -7.95 6.54
CA LEU A 65 5.02 -6.74 5.88
C LEU A 65 5.74 -5.83 6.88
N ASN A 66 6.99 -5.46 6.59
CA ASN A 66 7.79 -4.53 7.37
C ASN A 66 8.37 -3.44 6.47
N GLY A 67 8.28 -2.18 6.90
CA GLY A 67 8.84 -1.05 6.18
C GLY A 67 8.23 0.27 6.64
N ASN A 68 8.78 1.37 6.13
CA ASN A 68 8.28 2.72 6.38
C ASN A 68 8.10 3.44 5.06
N LYS A 69 6.93 4.05 4.88
CA LYS A 69 6.61 4.90 3.73
C LYS A 69 6.62 6.36 4.15
N ILE A 70 6.91 7.27 3.22
CA ILE A 70 7.02 8.71 3.52
C ILE A 70 6.18 9.55 2.57
N TRP A 71 5.66 10.66 3.09
CA TRP A 71 4.83 11.63 2.34
C TRP A 71 3.60 11.02 1.67
N ILE A 72 2.99 10.05 2.35
CA ILE A 72 1.79 9.37 1.87
C ILE A 72 0.58 10.28 2.08
N SER A 73 0.02 10.79 0.98
CA SER A 73 -1.25 11.52 1.04
C SER A 73 -2.35 10.63 1.61
N ASN A 74 -3.13 11.17 2.55
CA ASN A 74 -4.10 10.47 3.40
C ASN A 74 -3.48 9.44 4.36
N GLY A 75 -2.17 9.37 4.57
CA GLY A 75 -1.55 8.32 5.39
C GLY A 75 -2.08 8.22 6.83
N GLY A 76 -2.51 9.35 7.40
CA GLY A 76 -3.18 9.43 8.70
C GLY A 76 -4.70 9.34 8.68
N TRP A 77 -5.33 9.41 7.51
CA TRP A 77 -6.79 9.30 7.35
C TRP A 77 -7.25 7.97 6.76
N ALA A 78 -6.40 7.28 6.01
CA ALA A 78 -6.77 6.07 5.28
C ALA A 78 -6.93 4.86 6.19
N ASP A 79 -7.89 4.01 5.82
CA ASP A 79 -8.16 2.71 6.42
C ASP A 79 -7.66 1.58 5.51
N VAL A 80 -7.59 1.84 4.19
CA VAL A 80 -7.14 0.90 3.17
C VAL A 80 -5.95 1.49 2.42
N PHE A 81 -4.91 0.68 2.24
CA PHE A 81 -3.67 1.10 1.61
C PHE A 81 -3.35 0.18 0.43
N THR A 82 -3.02 0.75 -0.71
CA THR A 82 -2.28 0.03 -1.76
C THR A 82 -0.79 0.15 -1.43
N VAL A 83 -0.18 -0.90 -0.90
CA VAL A 83 1.21 -0.91 -0.43
C VAL A 83 2.11 -1.69 -1.40
N PHE A 84 3.23 -1.09 -1.77
CA PHE A 84 4.26 -1.76 -2.58
C PHE A 84 5.40 -2.22 -1.69
N ALA A 85 5.72 -3.50 -1.75
CA ALA A 85 6.80 -4.11 -1.00
C ALA A 85 7.52 -5.17 -1.83
N ARG A 86 8.79 -5.40 -1.53
CA ARG A 86 9.61 -6.46 -2.11
C ARG A 86 9.19 -7.82 -1.57
N THR A 87 9.12 -8.80 -2.45
CA THR A 87 8.78 -10.20 -2.18
C THR A 87 9.71 -11.12 -2.95
N ASN A 88 9.99 -12.27 -2.36
CA ASN A 88 10.67 -13.35 -3.06
C ASN A 88 9.64 -14.12 -3.89
N VAL A 89 9.78 -14.09 -5.21
CA VAL A 89 8.90 -14.78 -6.16
C VAL A 89 9.70 -15.88 -6.85
N THR A 90 9.21 -17.11 -6.78
CA THR A 90 9.81 -18.23 -7.52
C THR A 90 9.37 -18.16 -8.98
N ASN A 91 10.33 -18.09 -9.91
CA ASN A 91 10.06 -18.12 -11.34
C ASN A 91 9.78 -19.56 -11.83
N GLU A 92 9.43 -19.71 -13.11
CA GLU A 92 9.10 -21.02 -13.72
C GLU A 92 10.28 -22.02 -13.69
N ASN A 93 11.51 -21.51 -13.59
CA ASN A 93 12.73 -22.33 -13.49
C ASN A 93 13.07 -22.74 -12.05
N GLY A 94 12.26 -22.32 -11.06
CA GLY A 94 12.51 -22.58 -9.64
C GLY A 94 13.48 -21.62 -8.97
N GLU A 95 13.92 -20.55 -9.64
CA GLU A 95 14.83 -19.55 -9.09
C GLU A 95 14.05 -18.48 -8.32
N ILE A 96 14.64 -17.98 -7.24
CA ILE A 96 14.03 -16.95 -6.40
C ILE A 96 14.45 -15.57 -6.90
N GLU A 97 13.48 -14.76 -7.31
CA GLU A 97 13.69 -13.37 -7.74
C GLU A 97 13.08 -12.39 -6.74
N ASP A 98 13.79 -11.30 -6.46
CA ASP A 98 13.30 -10.24 -5.59
C ASP A 98 12.52 -9.18 -6.40
N LYS A 99 11.18 -9.25 -6.33
CA LYS A 99 10.26 -8.44 -7.12
C LYS A 99 9.39 -7.54 -6.24
N ILE A 100 8.83 -6.50 -6.84
CA ILE A 100 7.83 -5.67 -6.16
C ILE A 100 6.45 -6.31 -6.33
N THR A 101 5.74 -6.48 -5.22
CA THR A 101 4.34 -6.90 -5.18
C THR A 101 3.49 -5.80 -4.55
N ALA A 102 2.31 -5.59 -5.10
CA ALA A 102 1.30 -4.69 -4.56
C ALA A 102 0.35 -5.46 -3.62
N PHE A 103 0.02 -4.86 -2.49
CA PHE A 103 -0.85 -5.43 -1.47
C PHE A 103 -1.99 -4.45 -1.16
N VAL A 104 -3.18 -4.99 -0.91
CA VAL A 104 -4.25 -4.25 -0.23
C VAL A 104 -4.09 -4.52 1.27
N VAL A 105 -3.73 -3.49 2.04
CA VAL A 105 -3.52 -3.58 3.48
C VAL A 105 -4.61 -2.79 4.19
N GLU A 106 -5.24 -3.38 5.20
CA GLU A 106 -6.19 -2.66 6.07
C GLU A 106 -5.46 -2.19 7.33
N ARG A 107 -5.74 -0.96 7.78
CA ARG A 107 -5.25 -0.45 9.07
C ARG A 107 -5.59 -1.42 10.22
N ALA A 108 -6.77 -2.03 10.14
CA ALA A 108 -7.29 -2.96 11.13
C ALA A 108 -6.51 -4.29 11.23
N PHE A 109 -5.62 -4.61 10.29
CA PHE A 109 -4.75 -5.78 10.41
C PHE A 109 -3.74 -5.67 11.56
N GLY A 110 -3.55 -4.47 12.12
CA GLY A 110 -2.60 -4.22 13.19
C GLY A 110 -1.19 -3.97 12.68
N GLY A 111 -0.34 -3.36 13.51
CA GLY A 111 1.03 -2.99 13.13
C GLY A 111 1.15 -1.80 12.18
N VAL A 112 0.03 -1.15 11.80
CA VAL A 112 0.02 0.04 10.94
C VAL A 112 -0.13 1.30 11.79
N SER A 113 0.91 2.12 11.81
CA SER A 113 0.92 3.43 12.45
C SER A 113 1.33 4.53 11.46
N ASN A 114 0.97 5.77 11.75
CA ASN A 114 1.39 6.94 10.97
C ASN A 114 1.94 8.04 11.88
N GLY A 115 2.82 8.88 11.31
CA GLY A 115 3.33 10.07 11.97
C GLY A 115 2.29 11.20 12.04
N LYS A 116 2.75 12.35 12.58
CA LYS A 116 1.99 13.60 12.56
C LYS A 116 1.85 14.13 11.12
N PRO A 117 0.78 14.89 10.80
CA PRO A 117 0.70 15.58 9.51
C PRO A 117 1.92 16.48 9.28
N GLU A 118 2.51 16.38 8.10
CA GLU A 118 3.68 17.18 7.72
C GLU A 118 3.31 18.66 7.54
N ASP A 119 4.16 19.57 8.05
CA ASP A 119 4.03 21.00 7.79
C ASP A 119 4.65 21.33 6.43
N LYS A 120 3.83 21.88 5.54
CA LYS A 120 4.11 22.01 4.11
C LYS A 120 3.70 23.37 3.58
N MET A 121 4.39 23.81 2.54
CA MET A 121 4.22 25.14 1.93
C MET A 121 2.78 25.41 1.46
N GLY A 122 2.10 24.42 0.90
CA GLY A 122 0.76 24.53 0.31
C GLY A 122 -0.05 23.25 0.48
N ILE A 123 -1.23 23.18 -0.17
CA ILE A 123 -2.19 22.07 -0.05
C ILE A 123 -2.45 21.64 1.41
N ARG A 124 -2.45 22.60 2.35
CA ARG A 124 -2.46 22.34 3.80
C ARG A 124 -3.74 21.67 4.31
N GLY A 125 -4.81 21.68 3.52
CA GLY A 125 -6.03 20.91 3.78
C GLY A 125 -5.93 19.42 3.44
N SER A 126 -4.82 18.95 2.86
CA SER A 126 -4.55 17.53 2.68
C SER A 126 -3.74 16.97 3.84
N ASN A 127 -4.00 15.73 4.22
CA ASN A 127 -3.13 14.95 5.09
C ASN A 127 -1.98 14.37 4.27
#